data_AF-A0A3A9BJ11-F1
#
_entry.id   AF-A0A3A9BJ11-F1
#
_cell.length_a   1.000
_cell.length_b   1.000
_cell.length_c   1.000
_cell.angle_alpha   90.00
_cell.angle_beta   90.00
_cell.angle_gamma   90.00
#
_symmetry.space_group_name_H-M   'P 1'
#
loop_
_entity.id
_entity.type
_entity.pdbx_description
1 polymer ?
#
loop_
_entity_poly.entity_id
_entity_poly.type
_entity_poly.pdbx_seq_one_letter_code
_entity_poly.pdbx_strand_id
1 'polypeptide(L)'
;MADEEMFQAFLARRGQSVILNGRQVKAYDIRTITLEQFRMLIACGNDSHNNQIRVTKSGMVYLSEDIVGSEQLDDVALCFETFSAYNGYVGVKAAEDNSHVIPLYYALIGNWADGCRHTYIDNY
;
A
#
# COMPACT_ATOMS: atom_id res chain seq x y z
N MET A 1 3.73 -0.73 30.02
CA MET A 1 3.31 0.69 30.01
C MET A 1 3.92 1.43 28.83
N ALA A 2 5.24 1.37 28.59
CA ALA A 2 5.88 1.99 27.42
C ALA A 2 5.43 1.42 26.06
N ASP A 3 5.22 0.11 25.93
CA ASP A 3 4.81 -0.51 24.66
C ASP A 3 3.35 -0.22 24.28
N GLU A 4 2.46 -0.15 25.28
CA GLU A 4 1.07 0.26 25.10
C GLU A 4 1.02 1.75 24.72
N GLU A 5 1.80 2.61 25.36
CA GLU A 5 1.86 4.03 25.04
C GLU A 5 2.48 4.29 23.66
N MET A 6 3.47 3.50 23.25
CA MET A 6 4.08 3.55 21.92
C MET A 6 3.13 2.99 20.85
N PHE A 7 2.37 1.93 21.15
CA PHE A 7 1.35 1.37 20.26
C PHE A 7 0.17 2.33 20.12
N GLN A 8 -0.30 2.95 21.22
CA GLN A 8 -1.33 3.98 21.19
C GLN A 8 -0.84 5.27 20.54
N ALA A 9 0.43 5.66 20.69
CA ALA A 9 1.04 6.77 19.95
C ALA A 9 1.18 6.46 18.46
N PHE A 10 1.45 5.20 18.10
CA PHE A 10 1.45 4.71 16.71
C PHE A 10 0.04 4.70 16.11
N LEU A 11 -0.99 4.35 16.89
CA LEU A 11 -2.40 4.47 16.50
C LEU A 11 -2.88 5.94 16.43
N ALA A 12 -2.34 6.82 17.30
CA ALA A 12 -2.68 8.24 17.36
C ALA A 12 -2.00 9.08 16.25
N ARG A 13 -0.94 8.56 15.62
CA ARG A 13 -0.46 9.03 14.30
C ARG A 13 -1.49 8.60 13.27
N ARG A 14 -2.60 9.35 13.19
CA ARG A 14 -3.66 9.18 12.20
C ARG A 14 -3.03 8.84 10.85
N GLY A 15 -3.16 7.58 10.42
CA GLY A 15 -2.97 7.26 9.02
C GLY A 15 -3.84 8.22 8.25
N GLN A 16 -3.26 8.90 7.28
CA GLN A 16 -4.06 9.67 6.33
C GLN A 16 -4.99 8.69 5.61
N SER A 17 -5.96 9.21 4.88
CA SER A 17 -6.90 8.36 4.17
C SER A 17 -7.19 8.93 2.82
N VAL A 18 -7.39 8.05 1.85
CA VAL A 18 -7.95 8.40 0.54
C VAL A 18 -9.41 8.00 0.49
N ILE A 19 -10.19 8.65 -0.37
CA ILE A 19 -11.57 8.27 -0.63
C ILE A 19 -11.61 7.48 -1.94
N LEU A 20 -12.02 6.21 -1.87
CA LEU A 20 -12.25 5.36 -3.03
C LEU A 20 -13.72 4.99 -3.08
N ASN A 21 -14.41 5.32 -4.17
CA ASN A 21 -15.86 5.09 -4.33
C ASN A 21 -16.70 5.54 -3.12
N GLY A 22 -16.35 6.69 -2.51
CA GLY A 22 -17.05 7.22 -1.34
C GLY A 22 -16.70 6.56 0.00
N ARG A 23 -15.76 5.60 0.03
CA ARG A 23 -15.28 4.94 1.24
C ARG A 23 -13.89 5.44 1.63
N GLN A 24 -13.67 5.61 2.92
CA GLN A 24 -12.39 6.01 3.47
C GLN A 24 -11.47 4.79 3.57
N VAL A 25 -10.32 4.85 2.90
CA VAL A 25 -9.30 3.79 2.89
C VAL A 25 -8.04 4.32 3.55
N LYS A 26 -7.40 3.47 4.37
CA LYS A 26 -6.17 3.81 5.07
C LYS A 26 -5.05 4.09 4.07
N ALA A 27 -4.31 5.16 4.31
CA ALA A 27 -3.22 5.58 3.47
C ALA A 27 -2.05 6.14 4.29
N TYR A 28 -0.86 6.11 3.70
CA TYR A 28 0.35 6.64 4.30
C TYR A 28 1.10 7.50 3.30
N ASP A 29 1.77 8.53 3.78
CA ASP A 29 2.59 9.39 2.93
C ASP A 29 3.85 8.65 2.49
N ILE A 30 4.06 8.49 1.18
CA ILE A 30 5.22 7.81 0.59
C ILE A 30 6.56 8.38 1.06
N ARG A 31 6.61 9.66 1.44
CA ARG A 31 7.82 10.35 1.91
C ARG A 31 8.21 9.94 3.33
N THR A 32 7.28 9.36 4.09
CA THR A 32 7.49 9.02 5.51
C THR A 32 7.03 7.61 5.89
N ILE A 33 6.46 6.86 4.93
CA ILE A 33 5.96 5.51 5.15
C ILE A 33 7.07 4.59 5.64
N THR A 34 6.81 3.89 6.75
CA THR A 34 7.73 2.88 7.27
C THR A 34 7.38 1.50 6.72
N LEU A 35 8.34 0.57 6.76
CA LEU A 35 8.09 -0.83 6.40
C LEU A 35 6.92 -1.42 7.20
N GLU A 36 6.81 -1.09 8.49
CA GLU A 36 5.70 -1.57 9.34
C GLU A 36 4.34 -1.02 8.89
N GLN A 37 4.26 0.26 8.51
CA GLN A 37 3.02 0.81 7.96
C GLN A 37 2.65 0.17 6.62
N PHE A 38 3.65 -0.15 5.81
CA PHE A 38 3.45 -0.89 4.57
C PHE A 38 2.96 -2.32 4.82
N ARG A 39 3.54 -3.04 5.80
CA ARG A 39 3.02 -4.34 6.27
C ARG A 39 1.57 -4.24 6.70
N MET A 40 1.18 -3.19 7.43
CA MET A 40 -0.21 -2.99 7.81
C MET A 40 -1.13 -2.84 6.61
N LEU A 41 -0.71 -2.17 5.52
CA LEU A 41 -1.51 -2.10 4.30
C LEU A 41 -1.71 -3.50 3.70
N ILE A 42 -0.65 -4.29 3.56
CA ILE A 42 -0.73 -5.66 3.06
C ILE A 42 -1.64 -6.52 3.95
N ALA A 43 -1.50 -6.41 5.27
CA ALA A 43 -2.26 -7.17 6.24
C ALA A 43 -3.76 -6.87 6.20
N CYS A 44 -4.14 -5.65 5.83
CA CYS A 44 -5.54 -5.22 5.71
C CYS A 44 -6.23 -5.68 4.42
N GLY A 45 -5.49 -6.22 3.44
CA GLY A 45 -6.07 -6.66 2.18
C GLY A 45 -6.95 -7.90 2.32
N ASN A 46 -8.08 -7.92 1.60
CA ASN A 46 -8.92 -9.09 1.48
C ASN A 46 -8.48 -9.94 0.29
N ASP A 47 -7.86 -11.08 0.57
CA ASP A 47 -7.37 -11.99 -0.47
C ASP A 47 -8.51 -12.64 -1.30
N SER A 48 -9.78 -12.50 -0.92
CA SER A 48 -10.89 -12.91 -1.80
C SER A 48 -11.18 -11.93 -2.95
N HIS A 49 -10.48 -10.80 -3.01
CA HIS A 49 -10.65 -9.75 -4.01
C HIS A 49 -9.34 -9.51 -4.77
N ASN A 50 -9.45 -8.84 -5.92
CA ASN A 50 -8.27 -8.30 -6.56
C ASN A 50 -7.80 -7.07 -5.78
N ASN A 51 -6.50 -7.02 -5.51
CA ASN A 51 -5.87 -5.95 -4.76
C ASN A 51 -4.77 -5.30 -5.61
N GLN A 52 -4.45 -4.04 -5.34
CA GLN A 52 -3.32 -3.36 -5.97
C GLN A 52 -2.77 -2.27 -5.06
N ILE A 53 -1.45 -2.24 -4.89
CA ILE A 53 -0.79 -1.13 -4.20
C ILE A 53 -0.72 0.05 -5.17
N ARG A 54 -1.19 1.21 -4.72
CA ARG A 54 -1.24 2.44 -5.52
C ARG A 54 -0.66 3.60 -4.75
N VAL A 55 -0.10 4.57 -5.49
CA VAL A 55 0.33 5.86 -4.96
C VAL A 55 -0.36 6.97 -5.73
N THR A 56 -0.96 7.93 -5.02
CA THR A 56 -1.52 9.12 -5.65
C THR A 56 -0.43 10.08 -6.13
N LYS A 57 -0.77 11.01 -7.03
CA LYS A 57 0.13 12.11 -7.43
C LYS A 57 0.52 13.02 -6.26
N SER A 58 -0.28 13.07 -5.20
CA SER A 58 0.03 13.78 -3.96
C SER A 58 0.96 13.03 -3.00
N GLY A 59 1.28 11.75 -3.31
CA GLY A 59 2.18 10.92 -2.53
C GLY A 59 1.50 10.03 -1.49
N MET A 60 0.22 9.68 -1.67
CA MET A 60 -0.50 8.81 -0.74
C MET A 60 -0.45 7.37 -1.21
N VAL A 61 0.18 6.49 -0.41
CA VAL A 61 0.22 5.04 -0.60
C VAL A 61 -1.00 4.40 0.03
N TYR A 62 -1.71 3.56 -0.73
CA TYR A 62 -2.87 2.81 -0.24
C TYR A 62 -2.96 1.45 -0.93
N LEU A 63 -3.69 0.52 -0.30
CA LEU A 63 -4.10 -0.74 -0.91
C LEU A 63 -5.49 -0.54 -1.52
N SER A 64 -5.58 -0.67 -2.84
CA SER A 64 -6.82 -0.59 -3.60
C SER A 64 -7.43 -1.97 -3.72
N GLU A 65 -8.71 -2.11 -3.38
CA GLU A 65 -9.48 -3.35 -3.51
C GLU A 65 -10.55 -3.16 -4.59
N ASP A 66 -10.71 -4.14 -5.47
CA ASP A 66 -11.59 -4.17 -6.65
C ASP A 66 -11.29 -3.12 -7.75
N ILE A 67 -10.79 -1.93 -7.40
CA ILE A 67 -10.33 -0.92 -8.37
C ILE A 67 -8.85 -1.19 -8.66
N VAL A 68 -8.58 -1.97 -9.71
CA VAL A 68 -7.24 -2.47 -10.05
C VAL A 68 -6.93 -2.25 -11.54
N GLY A 69 -5.74 -2.66 -12.00
CA GLY A 69 -5.34 -2.53 -13.40
C GLY A 69 -5.44 -1.10 -13.93
N SER A 70 -6.15 -0.91 -15.04
CA SER A 70 -6.32 0.39 -15.70
C SER A 70 -7.47 1.24 -15.16
N GLU A 71 -8.13 0.83 -14.07
CA GLU A 71 -9.28 1.55 -13.52
C GLU A 71 -8.87 2.75 -12.68
N GLN A 72 -9.54 3.89 -12.89
CA GLN A 72 -9.40 5.12 -12.09
C GLN A 72 -7.94 5.59 -11.89
N LEU A 73 -7.19 5.71 -12.99
CA LEU A 73 -5.77 6.09 -12.96
C LEU A 73 -5.50 7.60 -12.94
N ASP A 74 -6.51 8.46 -13.03
CA ASP A 74 -6.34 9.91 -13.20
C ASP A 74 -5.49 10.57 -12.10
N ASP A 75 -5.60 10.11 -10.85
CA ASP A 75 -4.79 10.58 -9.72
C ASP A 75 -3.68 9.59 -9.32
N VAL A 76 -3.48 8.51 -10.07
CA VAL A 76 -2.46 7.50 -9.75
C VAL A 76 -1.11 7.92 -10.37
N ALA A 77 -0.09 8.06 -9.53
CA ALA A 77 1.28 8.29 -9.97
C ALA A 77 1.97 6.97 -10.36
N LEU A 78 1.82 5.96 -9.51
CA LEU A 78 2.30 4.60 -9.77
C LEU A 78 1.38 3.57 -9.11
N CYS A 79 1.37 2.36 -9.66
CA CYS A 79 0.73 1.18 -9.12
C CYS A 79 1.57 -0.07 -9.44
N PHE A 80 1.50 -1.05 -8.55
CA PHE A 80 2.11 -2.37 -8.78
C PHE A 80 1.22 -3.23 -9.67
N GLU A 81 1.70 -4.41 -10.02
CA GLU A 81 0.85 -5.47 -10.56
C GLU A 81 -0.37 -5.75 -9.66
N THR A 82 -1.41 -6.30 -10.30
CA THR A 82 -2.62 -6.68 -9.55
C THR A 82 -2.34 -7.97 -8.80
N PHE A 83 -2.51 -7.93 -7.48
CA PHE A 83 -2.58 -9.12 -6.65
C PHE A 83 -3.96 -9.75 -6.85
N SER A 84 -4.03 -10.74 -7.73
CA SER A 84 -5.27 -11.48 -8.04
C SER A 84 -5.86 -12.15 -6.79
N ALA A 85 -7.19 -12.26 -6.76
CA ALA A 85 -7.88 -12.98 -5.71
C ALA A 85 -7.30 -14.41 -5.51
N TYR A 86 -7.14 -14.78 -4.24
CA TYR A 86 -6.71 -16.09 -3.74
C TYR A 86 -5.27 -16.48 -4.07
N ASN A 87 -4.39 -15.51 -4.33
CA ASN A 87 -2.98 -15.79 -4.60
C ASN A 87 -2.08 -15.67 -3.35
N GLY A 88 -2.62 -15.16 -2.23
CA GLY A 88 -1.89 -15.07 -0.97
C GLY A 88 -0.87 -13.94 -0.91
N TYR A 89 -0.94 -12.93 -1.80
CA TYR A 89 -0.05 -11.75 -1.76
C TYR A 89 -0.57 -10.62 -0.86
N VAL A 90 -1.77 -10.77 -0.28
CA VAL A 90 -2.31 -9.88 0.76
C VAL A 90 -2.80 -10.67 1.97
N GLY A 91 -3.13 -9.95 3.06
CA GLY A 91 -3.51 -10.52 4.35
C GLY A 91 -2.32 -10.74 5.29
N VAL A 92 -2.61 -11.14 6.52
CA VAL A 92 -1.64 -11.22 7.62
C VAL A 92 -0.41 -12.07 7.27
N LYS A 93 -0.63 -13.25 6.68
CA LYS A 93 0.48 -14.15 6.29
C LYS A 93 1.41 -13.51 5.25
N ALA A 94 0.85 -12.86 4.23
CA ALA A 94 1.62 -12.15 3.23
C ALA A 94 2.40 -10.99 3.85
N ALA A 95 1.78 -10.28 4.79
CA ALA A 95 2.39 -9.17 5.50
C ALA A 95 3.54 -9.58 6.42
N GLU A 96 3.63 -10.84 6.83
CA GLU A 96 4.74 -11.39 7.62
C GLU A 96 5.89 -11.93 6.76
N ASP A 97 5.64 -12.18 5.47
CA ASP A 97 6.64 -12.70 4.55
C ASP A 97 7.62 -11.60 4.12
N ASN A 98 8.82 -11.63 4.71
CA ASN A 98 9.90 -10.72 4.38
C ASN A 98 10.35 -10.82 2.92
N SER A 99 10.29 -12.00 2.30
CA SER A 99 10.71 -12.21 0.91
C SER A 99 9.75 -11.56 -0.09
N HIS A 100 8.49 -11.34 0.33
CA HIS A 100 7.47 -10.63 -0.44
C HIS A 100 7.45 -9.13 -0.15
N VAL A 101 7.33 -8.76 1.15
CA VAL A 101 7.05 -7.37 1.54
C VAL A 101 8.25 -6.45 1.40
N ILE A 102 9.46 -6.93 1.71
CA ILE A 102 10.65 -6.07 1.71
C ILE A 102 11.00 -5.60 0.29
N PRO A 103 11.06 -6.47 -0.74
CA PRO A 103 11.27 -6.03 -2.11
C PRO A 103 10.21 -5.05 -2.59
N LEU A 104 8.92 -5.34 -2.35
CA LEU A 104 7.80 -4.46 -2.70
C LEU A 104 7.95 -3.05 -2.08
N TYR A 105 8.32 -2.98 -0.80
CA TYR A 105 8.50 -1.72 -0.09
C TYR A 105 9.63 -0.88 -0.70
N TYR A 106 10.78 -1.50 -1.00
CA TYR A 106 11.90 -0.77 -1.59
C TYR A 106 11.65 -0.39 -3.06
N ALA A 107 10.93 -1.23 -3.80
CA ALA A 107 10.48 -0.91 -5.15
C ALA A 107 9.54 0.30 -5.17
N LEU A 108 8.62 0.36 -4.19
CA LEU A 108 7.67 1.47 -4.00
C LEU A 108 8.42 2.78 -3.77
N ILE A 109 9.38 2.78 -2.84
CA ILE A 109 10.18 3.96 -2.50
C ILE A 109 11.09 4.36 -3.65
N GLY A 110 11.77 3.38 -4.28
CA GLY A 110 12.68 3.62 -5.39
C GLY A 110 11.98 4.26 -6.58
N ASN A 111 10.84 3.71 -7.00
CA ASN A 111 10.08 4.26 -8.12
C ASN A 111 9.56 5.68 -7.84
N TRP A 112 9.15 5.97 -6.60
CA TRP A 112 8.77 7.32 -6.21
C TRP A 112 9.96 8.29 -6.31
N ALA A 113 11.12 7.90 -5.75
CA ALA A 113 12.34 8.71 -5.77
C ALA A 113 12.85 8.98 -7.20
N ASP A 114 12.68 8.02 -8.11
CA ASP A 114 13.04 8.14 -9.53
C ASP A 114 12.03 8.94 -10.37
N GLY A 115 11.02 9.51 -9.72
CA GLY A 115 10.04 10.40 -10.35
C GLY A 115 8.90 9.69 -11.07
N CYS A 116 8.61 8.43 -10.72
CA CYS A 116 7.48 7.66 -11.25
C CYS A 116 7.47 7.60 -12.79
N ARG A 117 8.57 7.17 -13.41
CA ARG A 117 8.71 7.14 -14.89
C ARG A 117 7.63 6.32 -15.60
N HIS A 118 7.09 5.32 -14.92
CA HIS A 118 5.99 4.49 -15.38
C HIS A 118 4.90 4.43 -14.32
N THR A 119 3.64 4.49 -14.76
CA THR A 119 2.50 4.34 -13.86
C THR A 119 2.32 2.90 -13.40
N TYR A 120 2.80 1.91 -14.15
CA TYR A 120 2.66 0.49 -13.81
C TYR A 120 4.04 -0.14 -13.54
N ILE A 121 4.13 -0.92 -12.47
CA ILE A 121 5.34 -1.60 -12.01
C ILE A 121 5.06 -3.11 -11.91
N ASP A 122 5.76 -3.91 -12.71
CA ASP A 122 5.63 -5.37 -12.78
C ASP A 122 6.94 -6.13 -12.49
N ASN A 123 8.06 -5.43 -12.34
CA ASN A 123 9.37 -6.05 -12.14
C ASN A 123 10.13 -5.29 -11.05
N TYR A 124 10.52 -6.00 -10.00
CA TYR A 124 11.19 -5.44 -8.83
C TYR A 124 11.99 -6.48 -8.04
#